data_AF-A0A517WUG1-F1
#
_entry.id   AF-A0A517WUG1-F1
#
_cell.length_a   1.000
_cell.length_b   1.000
_cell.length_c   1.000
_cell.angle_alpha   90.00
_cell.angle_beta   90.00
_cell.angle_gamma   90.00
#
_symmetry.space_group_name_H-M   'P 1'
#
loop_
_entity.id
_entity.type
_entity.pdbx_description
1 polymer ?
#
loop_
_entity_poly.entity_id
_entity_poly.type
_entity_poly.pdbx_seq_one_letter_code
_entity_poly.pdbx_strand_id
1 'polypeptide(L)'
;MSPVSAIQPAIKQTSLTKNEANAPTQLTQTKKNSSELKDAFQDFVAGTFYKQMFKALRSGQNKPAYFHGGQAEELFQSHMDQQISEDLAKQHGSALSDTLFTSFARQMNAISVESLNLSSSTTS
;
A
#
# COMPACT_ATOMS: atom_id res chain seq x y z
N MET A 1 14.65 55.26 -7.94
CA MET A 1 14.90 53.85 -7.61
C MET A 1 13.55 53.18 -7.48
N SER A 2 13.06 52.59 -8.58
CA SER A 2 11.73 51.99 -8.69
C SER A 2 11.71 50.60 -8.02
N PRO A 3 10.62 50.20 -7.32
CA PRO A 3 10.53 48.87 -6.73
C PRO A 3 10.26 47.84 -7.83
N VAL A 4 11.12 46.83 -7.92
CA VAL A 4 10.92 45.66 -8.79
C VAL A 4 9.84 44.79 -8.17
N SER A 5 8.71 44.72 -8.88
CA SER A 5 7.56 43.87 -8.62
C SER A 5 7.97 42.39 -8.71
N ALA A 6 7.92 41.67 -7.59
CA ALA A 6 8.00 40.21 -7.59
C ALA A 6 6.59 39.65 -7.78
N ILE A 7 6.45 38.84 -8.82
CA ILE A 7 5.22 38.21 -9.29
C ILE A 7 4.69 37.24 -8.23
N GLN A 8 3.51 37.55 -7.68
CA GLN A 8 2.70 36.64 -6.86
C GLN A 8 2.09 35.56 -7.77
N PRO A 9 2.29 34.25 -7.54
CA PRO A 9 1.44 33.24 -8.16
C PRO A 9 0.12 33.20 -7.40
N ALA A 10 -0.92 33.80 -7.98
CA ALA A 10 -2.29 33.69 -7.50
C ALA A 10 -2.80 32.26 -7.73
N ILE A 11 -2.67 31.39 -6.73
CA ILE A 11 -3.40 30.13 -6.71
C ILE A 11 -4.84 30.47 -6.32
N LYS A 12 -5.72 30.54 -7.32
CA LYS A 12 -7.16 30.67 -7.13
C LYS A 12 -7.66 29.46 -6.34
N GLN A 13 -8.11 29.71 -5.11
CA GLN A 13 -8.96 28.79 -4.36
C GLN A 13 -10.27 28.61 -5.13
N THR A 14 -10.42 27.48 -5.82
CA THR A 14 -11.74 27.04 -6.27
C THR A 14 -12.45 26.43 -5.07
N SER A 15 -13.31 27.21 -4.46
CA SER A 15 -14.29 26.75 -3.47
C SER A 15 -15.23 25.74 -4.14
N LEU A 16 -15.03 24.45 -3.89
CA LEU A 16 -16.06 23.43 -4.16
C LEU A 16 -17.07 23.46 -3.01
N THR A 17 -17.98 24.44 -3.04
CA THR A 17 -19.26 24.33 -2.34
C THR A 17 -20.33 23.99 -3.36
N LYS A 18 -20.76 22.71 -3.38
CA LYS A 18 -22.11 22.22 -3.75
C LYS A 18 -22.07 20.70 -3.96
N ASN A 19 -22.37 19.95 -2.90
CA ASN A 19 -23.35 18.85 -2.91
C ASN A 19 -23.46 18.18 -1.53
N GLU A 20 -24.09 18.88 -0.59
CA GLU A 20 -24.60 18.33 0.68
C GLU A 20 -25.99 17.70 0.47
N ALA A 21 -26.13 16.74 -0.45
CA ALA A 21 -27.46 16.17 -0.75
C ALA A 21 -27.49 14.71 -1.23
N ASN A 22 -26.44 13.92 -0.97
CA ASN A 22 -26.52 12.45 -1.05
C ASN A 22 -25.37 11.83 -0.25
N ALA A 23 -25.48 11.86 1.07
CA ALA A 23 -24.72 10.93 1.91
C ALA A 23 -25.50 9.61 1.91
N PRO A 24 -25.03 8.53 1.24
CA PRO A 24 -25.58 7.21 1.52
C PRO A 24 -25.29 6.89 2.98
N THR A 25 -26.37 6.73 3.73
CA THR A 25 -26.40 6.10 5.05
C THR A 25 -25.68 4.77 4.97
N GLN A 26 -24.38 4.74 5.28
CA GLN A 26 -23.61 3.51 5.27
C GLN A 26 -22.53 3.49 6.36
N LEU A 27 -22.91 3.84 7.58
CA LEU A 27 -22.10 3.63 8.79
C LEU A 27 -22.13 2.17 9.30
N THR A 28 -22.67 1.24 8.53
CA THR A 28 -22.70 -0.20 8.86
C THR A 28 -21.73 -1.05 8.04
N GLN A 29 -21.00 -0.45 7.08
CA GLN A 29 -20.06 -1.19 6.22
C GLN A 29 -18.64 -1.35 6.78
N THR A 30 -18.29 -0.68 7.89
CA THR A 30 -16.91 -0.68 8.41
C THR A 30 -16.44 -2.08 8.83
N LYS A 31 -17.36 -2.94 9.29
CA LYS A 31 -17.00 -4.29 9.77
C LYS A 31 -16.66 -5.26 8.64
N LYS A 32 -17.36 -5.18 7.50
CA LYS A 32 -17.14 -6.09 6.36
C LYS A 32 -15.87 -5.71 5.58
N ASN A 33 -15.62 -4.41 5.41
CA ASN A 33 -14.39 -3.90 4.78
C ASN A 33 -13.13 -4.25 5.59
N SER A 34 -13.22 -4.38 6.91
CA SER A 34 -12.03 -4.67 7.73
C SER A 34 -11.43 -6.06 7.50
N SER A 35 -12.25 -7.06 7.15
CA SER A 35 -11.78 -8.42 6.85
C SER A 35 -11.11 -8.47 5.48
N GLU A 36 -11.78 -7.93 4.45
CA GLU A 36 -11.24 -7.88 3.10
C GLU A 36 -9.93 -7.09 3.02
N LEU A 37 -9.84 -5.98 3.76
CA LEU A 37 -8.61 -5.20 3.89
C LEU A 37 -7.49 -6.02 4.55
N LYS A 38 -7.82 -6.81 5.58
CA LYS A 38 -6.85 -7.67 6.26
C LYS A 38 -6.34 -8.77 5.34
N ASP A 39 -7.23 -9.39 4.57
CA ASP A 39 -6.90 -10.46 3.64
C ASP A 39 -6.03 -9.93 2.49
N ALA A 40 -6.39 -8.79 1.90
CA ALA A 40 -5.58 -8.14 0.86
C ALA A 40 -4.22 -7.66 1.39
N PHE A 41 -4.17 -7.16 2.63
CA PHE A 41 -2.92 -6.78 3.28
C PHE A 41 -2.02 -8.00 3.52
N GLN A 42 -2.61 -9.12 3.96
CA GLN A 42 -1.89 -10.38 4.14
C GLN A 42 -1.27 -10.85 2.82
N ASP A 43 -2.08 -10.95 1.76
CA ASP A 43 -1.63 -11.38 0.45
C ASP A 43 -0.49 -10.49 -0.07
N PHE A 44 -0.60 -9.18 0.13
CA PHE A 44 0.41 -8.22 -0.30
C PHE A 44 1.73 -8.36 0.46
N VAL A 45 1.67 -8.35 1.80
CA VAL A 45 2.87 -8.35 2.64
C VAL A 45 3.59 -9.67 2.53
N ALA A 46 2.86 -10.78 2.64
CA ALA A 46 3.44 -12.11 2.55
C ALA A 46 3.94 -12.38 1.12
N GLY A 47 3.16 -12.03 0.08
CA GLY A 47 3.58 -12.21 -1.31
C GLY A 47 4.84 -11.41 -1.66
N THR A 48 4.93 -10.16 -1.18
CA THR A 48 6.13 -9.33 -1.36
C THR A 48 7.33 -9.92 -0.62
N PHE A 49 7.14 -10.35 0.63
CA PHE A 49 8.19 -10.96 1.43
C PHE A 49 8.77 -12.22 0.76
N TYR A 50 7.92 -13.18 0.38
CA TYR A 50 8.35 -14.41 -0.26
C TYR A 50 9.02 -14.15 -1.61
N LYS A 51 8.52 -13.20 -2.40
CA LYS A 51 9.16 -12.81 -3.66
C LYS A 51 10.57 -12.25 -3.46
N GLN A 52 10.79 -11.41 -2.45
CA GLN A 52 12.13 -10.92 -2.13
C GLN A 52 13.04 -12.04 -1.61
N MET A 53 12.51 -12.97 -0.83
CA MET A 53 13.24 -14.16 -0.38
C MET A 53 13.74 -15.00 -1.56
N PHE A 54 12.88 -15.36 -2.50
CA PHE A 54 13.27 -16.14 -3.69
C PHE A 54 14.27 -15.38 -4.57
N LYS A 55 14.07 -14.07 -4.74
CA LYS A 55 15.02 -13.21 -5.44
C LYS A 55 16.41 -13.23 -4.79
N ALA A 56 16.48 -13.11 -3.47
CA ALA A 56 17.74 -13.15 -2.73
C ALA A 56 18.43 -14.52 -2.87
N LEU A 57 17.69 -15.62 -2.72
CA LEU A 57 18.21 -16.98 -2.89
C LEU A 57 18.82 -17.18 -4.28
N ARG A 58 18.13 -16.77 -5.34
CA ARG A 58 18.64 -16.93 -6.71
C ARG A 58 19.80 -15.97 -7.01
N SER A 59 19.82 -14.78 -6.42
CA SER A 59 20.96 -13.86 -6.56
C SER A 59 22.25 -14.41 -5.97
N GLY A 60 22.16 -15.29 -4.96
CA GLY A 60 23.30 -15.99 -4.38
C GLY A 60 23.81 -17.16 -5.25
N GLN A 61 23.01 -17.65 -6.19
CA GLN A 61 23.39 -18.72 -7.11
C GLN A 61 24.04 -18.11 -8.37
N ASN A 62 25.36 -18.27 -8.52
CA ASN A 62 26.05 -17.82 -9.74
C ASN A 62 25.50 -18.55 -10.98
N LYS A 63 25.37 -17.83 -12.10
CA LYS A 63 24.95 -18.41 -13.37
C LYS A 63 25.93 -19.52 -13.78
N PRO A 64 25.47 -20.76 -14.03
CA PRO A 64 26.36 -21.86 -14.40
C PRO A 64 27.06 -21.54 -15.72
N ALA A 65 28.35 -21.87 -15.83
CA ALA A 65 29.18 -21.56 -17.00
C ALA A 65 28.74 -22.28 -18.30
N TYR A 66 27.87 -23.30 -18.20
CA TYR A 66 27.30 -24.05 -19.31
C TYR A 66 25.83 -24.39 -19.01
N PHE A 67 24.97 -24.47 -20.04
CA PHE A 67 23.53 -24.78 -19.95
C PHE A 67 22.70 -23.79 -19.12
N HIS A 68 22.64 -22.55 -19.57
CA HIS A 68 21.76 -21.52 -19.04
C HIS A 68 20.70 -21.29 -20.12
N GLY A 69 19.43 -21.56 -19.80
CA GLY A 69 18.29 -21.49 -20.72
C GLY A 69 17.92 -20.07 -21.18
N GLY A 70 18.87 -19.13 -21.05
CA GLY A 70 18.76 -17.76 -21.51
C GLY A 70 17.60 -17.00 -20.87
N GLN A 71 17.04 -16.07 -21.63
CA GLN A 71 15.95 -15.20 -21.17
C GLN A 71 14.63 -15.96 -20.95
N ALA A 72 14.40 -17.07 -21.66
CA ALA A 72 13.19 -17.86 -21.50
C ALA A 72 13.13 -18.55 -20.14
N GLU A 73 14.27 -19.10 -19.69
CA GLU A 73 14.38 -19.66 -18.35
C GLU A 73 14.23 -18.58 -17.28
N GLU A 74 14.86 -17.41 -17.44
CA GLU A 74 14.72 -16.29 -16.49
C GLU A 74 13.26 -15.83 -16.33
N LEU A 75 12.51 -15.76 -17.43
CA LEU A 75 11.10 -15.39 -17.40
C LEU A 75 10.26 -16.49 -16.72
N PHE A 76 10.46 -17.75 -17.10
CA PHE A 76 9.73 -18.88 -16.49
C PHE A 76 9.98 -18.97 -14.99
N GLN A 77 11.24 -18.82 -14.58
CA GLN A 77 11.65 -18.77 -13.19
C GLN A 77 10.97 -17.61 -12.45
N SER A 78 10.88 -16.43 -13.04
CA SER A 78 10.16 -15.29 -12.42
C SER A 78 8.67 -15.58 -12.22
N HIS A 79 8.01 -16.23 -13.19
CA HIS A 79 6.61 -16.60 -13.07
C HIS A 79 6.40 -17.69 -12.01
N MET A 80 7.30 -18.67 -11.97
CA MET A 80 7.25 -19.74 -10.98
C MET A 80 7.43 -19.20 -9.56
N ASP A 81 8.42 -18.32 -9.35
CA ASP A 81 8.64 -17.67 -8.06
C ASP A 81 7.42 -16.84 -7.64
N GLN A 82 6.77 -16.14 -8.58
CA GLN A 82 5.54 -15.40 -8.30
C GLN A 82 4.43 -16.35 -7.82
N GLN A 83 4.18 -17.45 -8.54
CA GLN A 83 3.11 -18.37 -8.20
C GLN A 83 3.34 -19.07 -6.86
N ILE A 84 4.59 -19.47 -6.56
CA ILE A 84 4.94 -20.02 -5.24
C ILE A 84 4.74 -18.96 -4.15
N SER A 85 5.18 -17.73 -4.39
CA SER A 85 5.06 -16.65 -3.40
C SER A 85 3.60 -16.36 -3.06
N GLU A 86 2.71 -16.35 -4.06
CA GLU A 86 1.28 -16.17 -3.88
C GLU A 86 0.64 -17.33 -3.10
N ASP A 87 1.05 -18.58 -3.39
CA ASP A 87 0.52 -19.76 -2.69
C ASP A 87 0.98 -19.80 -1.23
N LEU A 88 2.27 -19.53 -0.97
CA LEU A 88 2.80 -19.41 0.40
C LEU A 88 2.16 -18.24 1.17
N ALA A 89 1.90 -17.12 0.52
CA ALA A 89 1.21 -15.98 1.14
C ALA A 89 -0.19 -16.35 1.62
N LYS A 90 -0.94 -17.10 0.81
CA LYS A 90 -2.28 -17.57 1.17
C LYS A 90 -2.25 -18.61 2.29
N GLN A 91 -1.34 -19.57 2.23
CA GLN A 91 -1.30 -20.69 3.19
C GLN A 91 -0.63 -20.32 4.53
N HIS A 92 0.40 -19.47 4.51
CA HIS A 92 1.26 -19.20 5.67
C HIS A 92 1.41 -17.71 6.02
N GLY A 93 0.80 -16.81 5.25
CA GLY A 93 0.95 -15.36 5.45
C GLY A 93 0.38 -14.82 6.76
N SER A 94 -0.63 -15.47 7.34
CA SER A 94 -1.39 -14.94 8.50
C SER A 94 -0.49 -14.60 9.68
N ALA A 95 0.45 -15.48 10.05
CA ALA A 95 1.30 -15.27 11.23
C ALA A 95 2.19 -14.03 11.10
N LEU A 96 2.70 -13.76 9.89
CA LEU A 96 3.49 -12.57 9.59
C LEU A 96 2.60 -11.32 9.47
N SER A 97 1.48 -11.43 8.77
CA SER A 97 0.61 -10.30 8.47
C SER A 97 -0.20 -9.83 9.66
N ASP A 98 -0.58 -10.69 10.61
CA ASP A 98 -1.43 -10.32 11.74
C ASP A 98 -0.75 -9.31 12.68
N THR A 99 0.54 -9.51 12.94
CA THR A 99 1.35 -8.59 13.76
C THR A 99 1.49 -7.24 13.06
N LEU A 100 1.77 -7.25 11.76
CA LEU A 100 1.96 -6.05 10.95
C LEU A 100 0.65 -5.30 10.70
N PHE A 101 -0.47 -6.01 10.57
CA PHE A 101 -1.78 -5.42 10.40
C PHE A 101 -2.22 -4.69 11.66
N THR A 102 -1.88 -5.20 12.84
CA THR A 102 -2.20 -4.56 14.11
C THR A 102 -1.51 -3.20 14.26
N SER A 103 -0.22 -3.09 13.90
CA SER A 103 0.49 -1.81 13.93
C SER A 103 -0.02 -0.84 12.86
N PHE A 104 -0.30 -1.35 11.65
CA PHE A 104 -0.90 -0.58 10.57
C PHE A 104 -2.27 0.01 10.95
N ALA A 105 -3.16 -0.81 11.51
CA ALA A 105 -4.48 -0.36 11.96
C ALA A 105 -4.38 0.71 13.05
N ARG A 106 -3.44 0.56 14.00
CA ARG A 106 -3.18 1.59 15.03
C ARG A 106 -2.74 2.91 14.40
N GLN A 107 -1.83 2.87 13.43
CA GLN A 107 -1.35 4.07 12.74
C GLN A 107 -2.46 4.75 11.91
N MET A 108 -3.28 3.98 11.17
CA MET A 108 -4.39 4.56 10.42
C MET A 108 -5.42 5.24 11.33
N ASN A 109 -5.71 4.64 12.49
CA ASN A 109 -6.61 5.23 13.46
C ASN A 109 -6.02 6.52 14.08
N ALA A 110 -4.70 6.55 14.33
CA ALA A 110 -3.99 7.73 14.82
C ALA A 110 -4.02 8.90 13.81
N ILE A 111 -3.83 8.63 12.53
CA ILE A 111 -3.89 9.65 11.46
C ILE A 111 -5.32 10.21 11.34
N SER A 112 -6.33 9.36 11.54
CA SER A 112 -7.74 9.76 11.50
C SER A 112 -8.16 10.66 12.67
N VAL A 113 -7.56 10.52 13.84
CA VAL A 113 -7.85 11.42 14.99
C VAL A 113 -7.11 12.75 14.88
N GLU A 114 -5.94 12.79 14.26
CA GLU A 114 -5.20 14.03 14.05
C GLU A 114 -5.91 14.95 13.04
N SER A 115 -6.43 14.40 11.95
CA SER A 115 -7.23 15.18 10.98
C SER A 115 -8.52 15.75 11.58
N LEU A 116 -9.15 15.05 12.52
CA LEU A 116 -10.31 15.56 13.26
C LEU A 116 -9.93 16.72 14.19
N ASN A 117 -8.78 16.65 14.87
CA ASN A 117 -8.34 17.67 15.81
C ASN A 117 -7.92 18.99 15.11
N LEU A 118 -7.25 18.88 13.95
CA LEU A 118 -6.95 20.05 13.11
C LEU A 118 -8.24 20.75 12.62
N SER A 119 -9.30 20.00 12.32
CA SER A 119 -10.58 20.59 11.92
C SER A 119 -11.27 21.35 13.07
N SER A 120 -11.19 20.86 14.30
CA SER A 120 -11.78 21.50 15.48
C SER A 120 -11.00 22.69 16.01
N SER A 121 -9.67 22.75 15.81
CA SER A 121 -8.85 23.89 16.24
C SER A 121 -8.95 25.13 15.33
N THR A 122 -9.59 25.01 14.16
CA THR A 122 -9.74 26.12 13.20
C THR A 122 -11.08 26.85 13.36
N THR A 123 -11.92 26.43 14.31
CA THR A 123 -13.17 27.10 14.71
C THR A 123 -13.10 27.48 16.19
N SER A 124 -12.24 28.45 16.52
CA SER A 124 -12.30 29.27 17.76
C SER A 124 -11.54 30.57 17.52
#